data_AF-A0A5D5AJB3-F1
#
_entry.id   AF-A0A5D5AJB3-F1
#
_cell.length_a   1.000
_cell.length_b   1.000
_cell.length_c   1.000
_cell.angle_alpha   90.00
_cell.angle_beta   90.00
_cell.angle_gamma   90.00
#
_symmetry.space_group_name_H-M   'P 1'
#
loop_
_entity.id
_entity.type
_entity.pdbx_description
1 polymer ?
#
loop_
_entity_poly.entity_id
_entity_poly.type
_entity_poly.pdbx_seq_one_letter_code
_entity_poly.pdbx_strand_id
1 'polypeptide(L)'
;MARDDPVRSQTASSEDDHLPNLVTIVGRGVPAAFEIAVNGEIEMVSHDPLEDATVVSKHAAEGTIDVGVRRFRFSGQMANVNLVDWNGVPAPESPSTPTVHVEYGVPER
;
A
#
# COMPACT_ATOMS: atom_id res chain seq x y z
N MET A 1 29.98 41.08 -20.24
CA MET A 1 30.18 40.72 -18.82
C MET A 1 28.94 39.97 -18.38
N ALA A 2 29.10 38.70 -18.05
CA ALA A 2 28.02 37.75 -17.79
C ALA A 2 27.21 38.14 -16.53
N ARG A 3 25.90 37.90 -16.56
CA ARG A 3 25.12 37.65 -15.36
C ARG A 3 24.50 36.26 -15.47
N ASP A 4 25.16 35.40 -14.72
CA ASP A 4 24.74 34.10 -14.23
C ASP A 4 23.45 34.25 -13.43
N ASP A 5 22.49 33.35 -13.64
CA ASP A 5 21.52 32.84 -12.67
C ASP A 5 20.67 31.80 -13.43
N PRO A 6 21.16 30.56 -13.67
CA PRO A 6 20.25 29.50 -14.01
C PRO A 6 19.38 29.28 -12.78
N VAL A 7 18.15 29.81 -12.83
CA VAL A 7 17.09 29.45 -11.89
C VAL A 7 17.02 27.93 -11.94
N ARG A 8 17.60 27.30 -10.91
CA ARG A 8 17.44 25.87 -10.65
C ARG A 8 15.94 25.66 -10.64
N SER A 9 15.44 25.09 -11.73
CA SER A 9 14.16 24.42 -11.73
C SER A 9 14.32 23.30 -10.72
N GLN A 10 14.10 23.61 -9.45
CA GLN A 10 13.59 22.63 -8.51
C GLN A 10 12.22 22.27 -9.05
N THR A 11 12.20 21.41 -10.06
CA THR A 11 11.23 20.33 -10.08
C THR A 11 11.36 19.72 -8.70
N ALA A 12 10.41 20.04 -7.82
CA ALA A 12 10.23 19.36 -6.56
C ALA A 12 9.88 17.90 -6.90
N SER A 13 10.93 17.14 -7.18
CA SER A 13 10.97 15.70 -7.28
C SER A 13 11.97 15.29 -6.21
N SER A 14 11.70 15.70 -4.96
CA SER A 14 12.63 15.57 -3.82
C SER A 14 11.90 15.66 -2.47
N GLU A 15 10.64 15.22 -2.40
CA GLU A 15 10.22 14.29 -1.36
C GLU A 15 10.37 12.97 -2.14
N ASP A 16 11.37 12.10 -2.00
CA ASP A 16 11.86 11.48 -0.78
C ASP A 16 10.71 11.33 0.24
N ASP A 17 9.57 10.72 -0.14
CA ASP A 17 9.38 9.44 -0.86
C ASP A 17 9.88 8.23 -0.06
N HIS A 18 10.49 8.46 1.11
CA HIS A 18 10.69 7.41 2.07
C HIS A 18 9.32 7.02 2.65
N LEU A 19 8.75 5.98 2.06
CA LEU A 19 7.72 5.15 2.62
C LEU A 19 8.41 3.97 3.34
N PRO A 20 9.00 4.18 4.53
CA PRO A 20 9.89 3.20 5.17
C PRO A 20 9.13 1.98 5.68
N ASN A 21 7.81 1.99 5.64
CA ASN A 21 7.01 0.90 6.16
C ASN A 21 6.47 0.07 4.99
N LEU A 22 6.29 -1.21 5.23
CA LEU A 22 5.76 -2.15 4.26
C LEU A 22 4.55 -2.84 4.86
N VAL A 23 3.46 -2.90 4.10
CA VAL A 23 2.33 -3.78 4.39
C VAL A 23 2.23 -4.82 3.29
N THR A 24 2.12 -6.07 3.72
CA THR A 24 2.01 -7.24 2.85
C THR A 24 0.69 -7.94 3.15
N ILE A 25 -0.16 -8.05 2.15
CA ILE A 25 -1.45 -8.75 2.20
C ILE A 25 -1.30 -10.04 1.42
N VAL A 26 -1.59 -11.17 2.06
CA VAL A 26 -1.46 -12.51 1.47
C VAL A 26 -2.84 -13.12 1.32
N GLY A 27 -3.22 -13.42 0.08
CA GLY A 27 -4.46 -14.12 -0.25
C GLY A 27 -4.42 -15.57 0.22
N ARG A 28 -5.59 -16.14 0.55
CA ARG A 28 -5.72 -17.51 1.06
C ARG A 28 -6.24 -18.52 0.03
N GLY A 29 -6.38 -18.12 -1.23
CA GLY A 29 -6.92 -18.97 -2.30
C GLY A 29 -8.43 -18.88 -2.46
N VAL A 30 -9.07 -17.94 -1.78
CA VAL A 30 -10.50 -17.62 -1.90
C VAL A 30 -10.64 -16.10 -2.04
N PRO A 31 -11.61 -15.62 -2.82
CA PRO A 31 -11.84 -14.19 -2.98
C PRO A 31 -12.04 -13.52 -1.63
N ALA A 32 -11.35 -12.42 -1.39
CA ALA A 32 -11.52 -11.62 -0.21
C ALA A 32 -11.22 -10.17 -0.50
N ALA A 33 -11.88 -9.28 0.23
CA ALA A 33 -11.66 -7.84 0.17
C ALA A 33 -10.74 -7.40 1.31
N PHE A 34 -9.92 -6.40 1.03
CA PHE A 34 -9.10 -5.70 2.01
C PHE A 34 -9.28 -4.19 1.85
N GLU A 35 -9.19 -3.50 2.97
CA GLU A 35 -9.09 -2.05 3.06
C GLU A 35 -8.04 -1.72 4.12
N ILE A 36 -7.09 -0.87 3.76
CA ILE A 36 -6.07 -0.36 4.66
C ILE A 36 -6.01 1.16 4.56
N ALA A 37 -5.82 1.81 5.71
CA ALA A 37 -5.65 3.26 5.79
C ALA A 37 -4.46 3.62 6.67
N VAL A 38 -3.76 4.70 6.30
CA VAL A 38 -2.57 5.18 6.98
C VAL A 38 -2.69 6.68 7.27
N ASN A 39 -1.99 7.15 8.31
CA ASN A 39 -1.93 8.57 8.63
C ASN A 39 -0.92 9.35 7.76
N GLY A 40 -0.03 8.64 7.06
CA GLY A 40 0.90 9.20 6.08
C GLY A 40 0.47 8.89 4.66
N GLU A 41 1.40 8.67 3.75
CA GLU A 41 1.12 8.33 2.35
C GLU A 41 1.23 6.82 2.13
N ILE A 42 0.50 6.29 1.15
CA ILE A 42 0.55 4.87 0.77
C ILE A 42 0.66 4.72 -0.75
N GLU A 43 1.54 3.83 -1.17
CA GLU A 43 1.78 3.50 -2.57
C GLU A 43 1.97 2.00 -2.76
N MET A 44 1.59 1.46 -3.92
CA MET A 44 1.76 0.05 -4.24
C MET A 44 3.18 -0.24 -4.75
N VAL A 45 3.80 -1.33 -4.29
CA VAL A 45 5.23 -1.61 -4.56
C VAL A 45 5.50 -2.15 -5.96
N SER A 46 4.55 -2.77 -6.65
CA SER A 46 4.63 -3.13 -8.08
C SER A 46 3.34 -3.83 -8.54
N HIS A 47 3.05 -3.68 -9.83
CA HIS A 47 1.85 -4.14 -10.53
C HIS A 47 2.06 -5.53 -11.15
N ASP A 48 1.12 -6.45 -10.93
CA ASP A 48 0.84 -7.48 -11.94
C ASP A 48 -0.44 -7.02 -12.66
N PRO A 49 -0.36 -6.57 -13.93
CA PRO A 49 -1.44 -5.87 -14.62
C PRO A 49 -2.70 -6.68 -14.86
N LEU A 50 -2.67 -7.98 -14.60
CA LEU A 50 -3.81 -8.86 -14.79
C LEU A 50 -4.75 -8.92 -13.58
N GLU A 51 -4.35 -8.38 -12.44
CA GLU A 51 -5.00 -8.61 -11.14
C GLU A 51 -5.70 -7.32 -10.62
N ASP A 52 -6.05 -6.43 -11.54
CA ASP A 52 -6.29 -5.01 -11.28
C ASP A 52 -7.71 -4.70 -10.78
N ALA A 53 -7.96 -4.94 -9.50
CA ALA A 53 -9.09 -4.36 -8.77
C ALA A 53 -8.61 -3.77 -7.43
N THR A 54 -7.44 -3.15 -7.42
CA THR A 54 -6.91 -2.45 -6.24
C THR A 54 -6.87 -0.95 -6.50
N VAL A 55 -7.67 -0.20 -5.74
CA VAL A 55 -7.69 1.26 -5.78
C VAL A 55 -6.79 1.78 -4.68
N VAL A 56 -5.77 2.55 -5.05
CA VAL A 56 -4.88 3.23 -4.10
C VAL A 56 -5.15 4.72 -4.14
N SER A 57 -5.64 5.25 -3.03
CA SER A 57 -5.75 6.67 -2.75
C SER A 57 -4.52 7.14 -1.96
N LYS A 58 -4.35 8.46 -1.81
CA LYS A 58 -3.20 9.06 -1.10
C LYS A 58 -2.92 8.45 0.29
N HIS A 59 -3.98 8.10 1.03
CA HIS A 59 -3.90 7.66 2.43
C HIS A 59 -4.56 6.28 2.68
N ALA A 60 -5.08 5.63 1.63
CA ALA A 60 -5.79 4.37 1.78
C ALA A 60 -5.62 3.51 0.54
N ALA A 61 -5.61 2.19 0.72
CA ALA A 61 -5.67 1.23 -0.37
C ALA A 61 -6.76 0.21 -0.09
N GLU A 62 -7.60 -0.03 -1.08
CA GLU A 62 -8.66 -1.03 -1.04
C GLU A 62 -8.58 -1.93 -2.27
N GLY A 63 -8.98 -3.18 -2.13
CA GLY A 63 -9.06 -4.07 -3.27
C GLY A 63 -9.46 -5.48 -2.90
N THR A 64 -9.45 -6.34 -3.90
CA THR A 64 -9.68 -7.77 -3.72
C THR A 64 -8.41 -8.57 -3.96
N ILE A 65 -8.30 -9.69 -3.25
CA ILE A 65 -7.21 -10.65 -3.40
C ILE A 65 -7.75 -12.06 -3.22
N ASP A 66 -7.49 -12.93 -4.19
CA ASP A 66 -7.83 -14.35 -4.14
C ASP A 66 -6.59 -15.15 -3.72
N VAL A 67 -5.60 -15.17 -4.62
CA VAL A 67 -4.28 -15.79 -4.47
C VAL A 67 -3.19 -14.72 -4.55
N GLY A 68 -1.98 -15.08 -4.13
CA GLY A 68 -0.81 -14.21 -4.29
C GLY A 68 -0.62 -13.22 -3.15
N VAL A 69 0.14 -12.16 -3.44
CA VAL A 69 0.64 -11.21 -2.45
C VAL A 69 0.53 -9.78 -2.98
N ARG A 70 -0.12 -8.91 -2.22
CA ARG A 70 -0.13 -7.47 -2.45
C ARG A 70 0.79 -6.78 -1.48
N ARG A 71 1.60 -5.85 -1.98
CA ARG A 71 2.56 -5.09 -1.17
C ARG A 71 2.35 -3.61 -1.38
N PHE A 72 2.29 -2.87 -0.28
CA PHE A 72 2.21 -1.42 -0.29
C PHE A 72 3.30 -0.86 0.62
N ARG A 73 4.01 0.15 0.13
CA ARG A 73 4.87 0.98 0.96
C ARG A 73 4.01 2.09 1.55
N PHE A 74 4.29 2.46 2.79
CA PHE A 74 3.59 3.58 3.43
C PHE A 74 4.49 4.36 4.40
N SER A 75 4.07 5.57 4.73
CA SER A 75 4.66 6.40 5.79
C SER A 75 3.65 6.64 6.93
N GLY A 76 4.15 7.06 8.09
CA GLY A 76 3.34 7.26 9.28
C GLY A 76 2.87 5.96 9.94
N GLN A 77 1.71 6.01 10.60
CA GLN A 77 1.14 4.89 11.34
C GLN A 77 -0.05 4.27 10.59
N MET A 78 -0.29 2.97 10.81
CA MET A 78 -1.50 2.31 10.34
C MET A 78 -2.69 2.85 11.13
N ALA A 79 -3.68 3.34 10.41
CA ALA A 79 -4.89 3.93 10.97
C ALA A 79 -6.04 2.91 10.99
N ASN A 80 -6.19 2.13 9.92
CA ASN A 80 -7.22 1.11 9.81
C ASN A 80 -6.75 -0.10 9.00
N VAL A 81 -7.20 -1.29 9.39
CA VAL A 81 -7.05 -2.52 8.61
C VAL A 81 -8.38 -3.28 8.71
N ASN A 82 -9.07 -3.42 7.59
CA ASN A 82 -10.31 -4.18 7.50
C ASN A 82 -10.17 -5.28 6.45
N LEU A 83 -10.47 -6.51 6.82
CA LEU A 83 -10.31 -7.70 5.98
C LEU A 83 -11.61 -8.48 6.03
N VAL A 84 -12.16 -8.82 4.87
CA VAL A 84 -13.48 -9.45 4.74
C VAL A 84 -13.41 -10.58 3.73
N ASP A 85 -13.94 -11.76 4.07
CA ASP A 85 -14.01 -12.88 3.13
C ASP A 85 -15.12 -12.69 2.08
N TRP A 86 -15.19 -13.58 1.08
CA TRP A 86 -16.24 -13.56 0.05
C TRP A 86 -17.68 -13.61 0.60
N ASN A 87 -17.92 -14.13 1.81
CA ASN A 87 -19.23 -14.11 2.46
C ASN A 87 -19.54 -12.82 3.23
N GLY A 88 -18.63 -11.85 3.24
CA GLY A 88 -18.81 -10.64 4.04
C GLY A 88 -18.43 -10.80 5.52
N VAL A 89 -17.77 -11.89 5.90
CA VAL A 89 -17.37 -12.12 7.30
C VAL A 89 -15.99 -11.49 7.56
N PRO A 90 -15.86 -10.59 8.54
CA PRO A 90 -14.61 -9.89 8.81
C PRO A 90 -13.59 -10.77 9.57
N ALA A 91 -12.33 -10.37 9.53
CA ALA A 91 -11.29 -10.97 10.36
C ALA A 91 -11.45 -10.51 11.83
N PRO A 92 -11.18 -11.36 12.84
CA PRO A 92 -10.65 -12.73 12.74
C PRO A 92 -11.74 -13.82 12.69
N GLU A 93 -13.01 -13.48 12.51
CA GLU A 93 -14.14 -14.42 12.62
C GLU A 93 -14.15 -15.49 11.52
N SER A 94 -13.58 -15.17 10.35
CA SER A 94 -13.44 -16.10 9.23
C SER A 94 -11.98 -16.50 9.00
N PRO A 95 -11.66 -17.81 8.91
CA PRO A 95 -10.32 -18.28 8.52
C PRO A 95 -10.05 -18.08 7.02
N SER A 96 -11.03 -17.63 6.24
CA SER A 96 -10.91 -17.36 4.81
C SER A 96 -10.41 -15.95 4.50
N THR A 97 -10.33 -15.06 5.50
CA THR A 97 -9.80 -13.71 5.30
C THR A 97 -8.31 -13.74 4.99
N PRO A 98 -7.80 -12.78 4.20
CA PRO A 98 -6.37 -12.68 3.91
C PRO A 98 -5.58 -12.42 5.19
N THR A 99 -4.27 -12.61 5.11
CA THR A 99 -3.37 -12.29 6.23
C THR A 99 -2.64 -11.00 5.93
N VAL A 100 -2.65 -10.07 6.89
CA VAL A 100 -1.90 -8.82 6.82
C VAL A 100 -0.64 -8.93 7.67
N HIS A 101 0.47 -8.49 7.11
CA HIS A 101 1.73 -8.28 7.81
C HIS A 101 2.10 -6.81 7.66
N VAL A 102 2.37 -6.14 8.79
CA VAL A 102 2.80 -4.74 8.82
C VAL A 102 4.21 -4.70 9.40
N GLU A 103 5.12 -4.11 8.65
CA GLU A 103 6.54 -3.98 9.00
C GLU A 103 6.93 -2.50 8.98
N TYR A 104 7.46 -2.01 10.11
CA TYR A 104 7.90 -0.62 10.24
C TYR A 104 9.43 -0.52 10.08
N GLY A 105 9.90 0.52 9.40
CA GLY A 105 11.33 0.79 9.25
C GLY A 105 12.07 -0.22 8.36
N VAL A 106 11.38 -0.75 7.34
CA VAL A 106 11.95 -1.62 6.31
C VAL A 106 12.87 -0.79 5.40
N PRO A 107 14.16 -1.11 5.30
CA PRO A 107 15.07 -0.40 4.40
C PRO A 107 14.67 -0.65 2.94
N GLU A 108 14.77 0.38 2.12
CA GLU A 108 14.64 0.25 0.68
C GLU A 108 15.83 -0.58 0.18
N ARG A 109 15.54 -1.75 -0.40
CA ARG A 109 16.55 -2.66 -0.95
C ARG A 109 16.79 -2.36 -2.41
#